data_AF-A0A1D6GWW7-F1
#
_entry.id   AF-A0A1D6GWW7-F1
#
_cell.length_a   1.000
_cell.length_b   1.000
_cell.length_c   1.000
_cell.angle_alpha   90.00
_cell.angle_beta   90.00
_cell.angle_gamma   90.00
#
_symmetry.space_group_name_H-M   'P 1'
#
loop_
_entity.id
_entity.type
_entity.pdbx_description
1 polymer ?
#
loop_
_entity_poly.entity_id
_entity_poly.type
_entity_poly.pdbx_seq_one_letter_code
_entity_poly.pdbx_strand_id
1 'polypeptide(L)'
;MAQEPLLEPMLLYTILTPYYKEDVLFSLQNLEERNEDGVSILFYLQKIYPDEWKNFLERVGCKNEEVLREDEQLEEKLCLWVSYRGQTLTRTVRGMMYYRKALELQAFLDMANNDDLMKGYRAMEVMSEDSPLKTQCKAIADMKFTYVVSCQLYGIQKRSNEPCAHDILRLMTE
;
A
#
# COMPACT_ATOMS: atom_id res chain seq x y z
N MET A 1 12.46 -19.42 -26.32
CA MET A 1 12.19 -18.27 -25.44
C MET A 1 13.13 -18.38 -24.25
N ALA A 2 13.67 -17.27 -23.76
CA ALA A 2 14.47 -17.28 -22.53
C ALA A 2 13.57 -17.67 -21.36
N GLN A 3 14.05 -18.58 -20.51
CA GLN A 3 13.36 -18.97 -19.29
C GLN A 3 13.64 -17.94 -18.21
N GLU A 4 12.60 -17.52 -17.48
CA GLU A 4 12.74 -16.60 -16.37
C GLU A 4 13.59 -17.24 -15.26
N PRO A 5 14.55 -16.52 -14.65
CA PRO A 5 15.36 -17.07 -13.57
C PRO A 5 14.51 -17.33 -12.33
N LEU A 6 14.69 -18.51 -11.73
CA LEU A 6 14.04 -18.88 -10.48
C LEU A 6 14.41 -17.93 -9.33
N LEU A 7 13.54 -17.84 -8.33
CA LEU A 7 13.75 -17.05 -7.12
C LEU A 7 14.86 -17.60 -6.21
N GLU A 8 15.09 -18.91 -6.20
CA GLU A 8 16.12 -19.55 -5.38
C GLU A 8 17.51 -18.90 -5.51
N PRO A 9 18.07 -18.72 -6.72
CA PRO A 9 19.37 -18.07 -6.91
C PRO A 9 19.36 -16.55 -6.72
N MET A 10 18.19 -15.91 -6.55
CA MET A 10 18.13 -14.45 -6.38
C MET A 10 18.80 -14.02 -5.07
N LEU A 11 19.64 -12.98 -5.14
CA LEU A 11 20.25 -12.34 -3.97
C LEU A 11 19.17 -11.74 -3.07
N LEU A 12 19.34 -11.91 -1.76
CA LEU A 12 18.47 -11.26 -0.78
C LEU A 12 18.92 -9.80 -0.62
N TYR A 13 17.97 -8.89 -0.40
CA TYR A 13 18.29 -7.47 -0.26
C TYR A 13 17.38 -6.76 0.74
N THR A 14 17.90 -5.66 1.28
CA THR A 14 17.21 -4.83 2.27
C THR A 14 17.11 -3.41 1.75
N ILE A 15 15.93 -2.80 1.91
CA ILE A 15 15.72 -1.37 1.68
C ILE A 15 15.50 -0.69 3.04
N LEU A 16 16.11 0.49 3.22
CA LEU A 16 15.94 1.35 4.39
C LEU A 16 15.39 2.71 3.95
N THR A 17 14.25 3.09 4.50
CA THR A 17 13.68 4.44 4.34
C THR A 17 13.69 5.15 5.70
N PRO A 18 14.68 6.02 5.96
CA PRO A 18 14.68 6.85 7.16
C PRO A 18 13.77 8.06 6.97
N TYR A 19 13.07 8.45 8.03
CA TYR A 19 12.29 9.68 8.09
C TYR A 19 12.36 10.30 9.50
N TYR A 20 12.08 11.60 9.61
CA TYR A 20 12.18 12.34 10.86
C TYR A 20 10.84 12.48 11.57
N LYS A 21 9.90 13.22 10.96
CA LYS A 21 8.60 13.59 11.55
C LYS A 21 7.49 13.79 10.51
N GLU A 22 7.73 13.34 9.29
CA GLU A 22 6.83 13.45 8.16
C GLU A 22 5.50 12.78 8.49
N ASP A 23 4.42 13.42 8.07
CA ASP A 23 3.11 12.82 8.14
C ASP A 23 3.08 11.56 7.27
N VAL A 24 2.51 10.51 7.85
CA VAL A 24 2.47 9.20 7.20
C VAL A 24 1.26 9.17 6.27
N LEU A 25 0.06 9.25 6.83
CA LEU A 25 -1.20 9.34 6.10
C LEU A 25 -1.83 10.72 6.34
N PHE A 26 -2.58 11.22 5.35
CA PHE A 26 -3.50 12.32 5.60
C PHE A 26 -4.68 11.82 6.44
N SER A 27 -5.01 12.57 7.48
CA SER A 27 -6.28 12.42 8.20
C SER A 27 -7.41 13.12 7.45
N LEU A 28 -8.66 12.81 7.77
CA LEU A 28 -9.83 13.50 7.22
C LEU A 28 -9.76 15.02 7.44
N GLN A 29 -9.25 15.45 8.60
CA GLN A 29 -9.05 16.86 8.92
C GLN A 29 -8.09 17.52 7.91
N ASN A 30 -6.97 16.87 7.58
CA ASN A 30 -6.02 17.41 6.60
C ASN A 30 -6.62 17.53 5.19
N LEU A 31 -7.63 16.72 4.86
CA LEU A 31 -8.30 16.78 3.56
C LEU A 31 -9.19 18.02 3.39
N GLU A 32 -9.68 18.55 4.51
CA GLU A 32 -10.60 19.69 4.57
C GLU A 32 -9.90 21.02 4.85
N GLU A 33 -8.73 20.96 5.49
CA GLU A 33 -7.87 22.11 5.72
C GLU A 33 -7.63 22.86 4.41
N ARG A 34 -8.04 24.13 4.42
CA ARG A 34 -7.92 25.03 3.28
C ARG A 34 -6.61 25.79 3.37
N ASN A 35 -5.91 25.89 2.24
CA ASN A 35 -4.75 26.75 2.11
C ASN A 35 -5.14 28.25 2.07
N GLU A 36 -4.16 29.13 1.87
CA GLU A 36 -4.34 30.59 1.77
C GLU A 36 -5.36 31.01 0.69
N ASP A 37 -5.50 30.21 -0.37
CA ASP A 37 -6.44 30.44 -1.47
C ASP A 37 -7.83 29.81 -1.23
N GLY A 38 -8.07 29.20 -0.07
CA GLY A 38 -9.32 28.53 0.25
C GLY A 38 -9.48 27.15 -0.38
N VAL A 39 -8.41 26.56 -0.92
CA VAL A 39 -8.41 25.26 -1.61
C VAL A 39 -7.97 24.15 -0.66
N SER A 40 -8.75 23.07 -0.59
CA SER A 40 -8.39 21.88 0.19
C SER A 40 -7.62 20.85 -0.65
N ILE A 41 -6.87 19.97 0.02
CA ILE A 41 -6.07 18.92 -0.65
C ILE A 41 -6.96 17.99 -1.48
N LEU A 42 -8.10 17.57 -0.92
CA LEU A 42 -9.03 16.69 -1.62
C LEU A 42 -9.59 17.34 -2.88
N PHE A 43 -10.05 18.59 -2.78
CA PHE A 43 -10.56 19.33 -3.93
C PHE A 43 -9.48 19.47 -5.01
N TYR A 44 -8.25 19.83 -4.61
CA TYR A 44 -7.13 19.95 -5.55
C TYR A 44 -6.86 18.63 -6.29
N LEU A 45 -6.75 17.52 -5.57
CA LEU A 45 -6.48 16.21 -6.16
C LEU A 45 -7.61 15.70 -7.08
N GLN A 46 -8.87 15.95 -6.72
CA GLN A 46 -10.02 15.64 -7.59
C GLN A 46 -9.95 16.41 -8.91
N LYS A 47 -9.45 17.66 -8.88
CA LYS A 47 -9.33 18.49 -10.09
C LYS A 47 -8.20 18.05 -11.01
N ILE A 48 -7.07 17.64 -10.46
CA ILE A 48 -5.92 17.22 -11.28
C ILE A 48 -5.97 15.74 -11.69
N TYR A 49 -6.73 14.90 -10.98
CA TYR A 49 -6.92 13.48 -11.30
C TYR A 49 -8.42 13.08 -11.43
N PRO A 50 -9.19 13.69 -12.35
CA PRO A 50 -10.63 13.47 -12.44
C PRO A 50 -10.98 12.02 -12.80
N ASP A 51 -10.23 11.39 -13.71
CA ASP A 51 -10.47 10.00 -14.12
C ASP A 51 -10.13 9.01 -13.01
N GLU A 52 -9.04 9.24 -12.28
CA GLU A 52 -8.65 8.36 -11.17
C GLU A 52 -9.61 8.48 -9.98
N TRP A 53 -10.17 9.67 -9.77
CA TRP A 53 -11.23 9.87 -8.78
C TRP A 53 -12.49 9.09 -9.16
N LYS A 54 -12.91 9.16 -10.43
CA LYS A 54 -14.03 8.37 -10.94
C LYS A 54 -13.80 6.87 -10.76
N ASN A 55 -12.63 6.37 -11.15
CA ASN A 55 -12.26 4.95 -11.00
C ASN A 55 -12.23 4.53 -9.51
N PHE A 56 -11.80 5.42 -8.62
CA PHE A 56 -11.84 5.16 -7.19
C PHE A 56 -13.26 5.01 -6.68
N LEU A 57 -14.16 5.96 -6.99
CA LEU A 57 -15.57 5.92 -6.63
C LEU A 57 -16.26 4.64 -7.13
N GLU A 58 -15.99 4.27 -8.39
CA GLU A 58 -16.49 3.02 -8.97
C GLU A 58 -16.02 1.78 -8.19
N ARG A 59 -14.72 1.70 -7.86
CA ARG A 59 -14.15 0.57 -7.14
C ARG A 59 -14.68 0.43 -5.72
N VAL A 60 -14.96 1.53 -5.02
CA VAL A 60 -15.51 1.49 -3.66
C VAL A 60 -17.04 1.39 -3.64
N GLY A 61 -17.69 1.49 -4.81
CA GLY A 61 -19.15 1.36 -4.93
C GLY A 61 -19.93 2.60 -4.52
N CYS A 62 -19.29 3.78 -4.49
CA CYS A 62 -19.91 5.03 -4.05
C CYS A 62 -20.23 5.94 -5.23
N LYS A 63 -21.39 6.62 -5.19
CA LYS A 63 -21.81 7.57 -6.24
C LYS A 63 -21.44 9.02 -5.91
N ASN A 64 -21.22 9.32 -4.64
CA ASN A 64 -21.01 10.65 -4.08
C ASN A 64 -19.95 10.61 -2.97
N GLU A 65 -19.29 11.75 -2.76
CA GLU A 65 -18.24 11.91 -1.75
C GLU A 65 -18.77 11.84 -0.31
N GLU A 66 -20.01 12.30 -0.07
CA GLU A 66 -20.61 12.34 1.27
C GLU A 66 -20.66 10.95 1.92
N VAL A 67 -21.01 9.91 1.14
CA VAL A 67 -21.07 8.52 1.61
C VAL A 67 -19.70 7.97 2.02
N LEU A 68 -18.60 8.51 1.46
CA LEU A 68 -17.26 8.10 1.85
C LEU A 68 -16.92 8.48 3.29
N ARG A 69 -17.64 9.44 3.88
CA ARG A 69 -17.38 9.99 5.21
C ARG A 69 -18.28 9.40 6.29
N GLU A 70 -19.30 8.63 5.89
CA GLU A 70 -20.27 8.03 6.80
C GLU A 70 -19.84 6.65 7.29
N ASP A 71 -18.93 5.99 6.58
CA ASP A 71 -18.42 4.65 6.87
C ASP A 71 -16.91 4.69 7.09
N GLU A 72 -16.45 4.15 8.22
CA GLU A 72 -15.04 4.18 8.64
C GLU A 72 -14.12 3.50 7.62
N GLN A 73 -14.56 2.41 6.97
CA GLN A 73 -13.78 1.70 5.95
C GLN A 73 -13.71 2.47 4.63
N LEU A 74 -14.74 3.21 4.28
CA LEU A 74 -14.74 4.09 3.10
C LEU A 74 -13.89 5.34 3.33
N GLU A 75 -13.97 5.92 4.53
CA GLU A 75 -13.14 7.06 4.95
C GLU A 75 -11.67 6.66 4.88
N GLU A 76 -11.36 5.47 5.40
CA GLU A 76 -10.05 4.87 5.36
C GLU A 76 -9.50 4.80 3.92
N LYS A 77 -10.30 4.28 2.99
CA LYS A 77 -9.96 4.19 1.56
C LYS A 77 -9.78 5.55 0.91
N LEU A 78 -10.54 6.56 1.34
CA LEU A 78 -10.41 7.94 0.87
C LEU A 78 -9.07 8.54 1.34
N CYS A 79 -8.77 8.45 2.63
CA CYS A 79 -7.52 8.93 3.21
C CYS A 79 -6.30 8.28 2.54
N LEU A 80 -6.38 6.98 2.26
CA LEU A 80 -5.37 6.26 1.49
C LEU A 80 -5.26 6.79 0.05
N TRP A 81 -6.38 6.93 -0.68
CA TRP A 81 -6.37 7.44 -2.06
C TRP A 81 -5.70 8.81 -2.17
N VAL A 82 -5.96 9.71 -1.22
CA VAL A 82 -5.33 11.03 -1.16
C VAL A 82 -3.85 10.91 -0.77
N SER A 83 -3.52 10.13 0.26
CA SER A 83 -2.14 9.95 0.73
C SER A 83 -1.24 9.36 -0.35
N TYR A 84 -1.76 8.41 -1.15
CA TYR A 84 -1.06 7.84 -2.29
C TYR A 84 -0.74 8.85 -3.42
N ARG A 85 -1.33 10.05 -3.39
CA ARG A 85 -1.07 11.11 -4.37
C ARG A 85 -0.33 12.30 -3.80
N GLY A 86 -0.59 12.65 -2.53
CA GLY A 86 -0.03 13.84 -1.89
C GLY A 86 1.02 13.59 -0.80
N GLN A 87 1.12 12.39 -0.22
CA GLN A 87 2.11 12.11 0.83
C GLN A 87 3.34 11.38 0.30
N THR A 88 4.52 11.99 0.47
CA THR A 88 5.80 11.46 -0.03
C THR A 88 6.19 10.16 0.64
N LEU A 89 6.09 10.07 1.98
CA LEU A 89 6.48 8.87 2.72
C LEU A 89 5.57 7.69 2.37
N THR A 90 4.25 7.89 2.38
CA THR A 90 3.27 6.89 1.95
C THR A 90 3.56 6.36 0.55
N ARG A 91 3.82 7.25 -0.42
CA ARG A 91 4.14 6.85 -1.79
C ARG A 91 5.42 6.03 -1.88
N THR A 92 6.43 6.41 -1.10
CA THR A 92 7.71 5.69 -1.04
C THR A 92 7.51 4.30 -0.44
N VAL A 93 6.87 4.22 0.73
CA VAL A 93 6.59 2.95 1.41
C VAL A 93 5.79 2.01 0.52
N ARG A 94 4.69 2.48 -0.05
CA ARG A 94 3.89 1.68 -1.00
C ARG A 94 4.70 1.25 -2.21
N GLY A 95 5.51 2.14 -2.77
CA GLY A 95 6.38 1.84 -3.90
C GLY A 95 7.36 0.71 -3.58
N MET A 96 8.02 0.77 -2.43
CA MET A 96 8.96 -0.25 -1.98
C MET A 96 8.27 -1.59 -1.66
N MET A 97 7.05 -1.55 -1.13
CA MET A 97 6.26 -2.77 -0.88
C MET A 97 5.87 -3.51 -2.17
N TYR A 98 5.92 -2.86 -3.34
CA TYR A 98 5.75 -3.58 -4.60
C TYR A 98 6.88 -4.57 -4.90
N TYR A 99 8.08 -4.38 -4.38
CA TYR A 99 9.13 -5.39 -4.48
C TYR A 99 8.72 -6.68 -3.78
N ARG A 100 8.16 -6.58 -2.56
CA ARG A 100 7.62 -7.73 -1.83
C ARG A 100 6.52 -8.43 -2.63
N LYS A 101 5.52 -7.67 -3.12
CA LYS A 101 4.40 -8.22 -3.91
C LYS A 101 4.87 -8.88 -5.21
N ALA A 102 5.88 -8.31 -5.87
CA ALA A 102 6.48 -8.90 -7.07
C ALA A 102 7.20 -10.22 -6.76
N LEU A 103 7.91 -10.31 -5.64
CA LEU A 103 8.56 -11.55 -5.21
C LEU A 103 7.55 -12.62 -4.80
N GLU A 104 6.45 -12.25 -4.15
CA GLU A 104 5.35 -13.19 -3.88
C GLU A 104 4.76 -13.75 -5.18
N LEU A 105 4.52 -12.89 -6.16
CA LEU A 105 4.02 -13.30 -7.47
C LEU A 105 5.01 -14.21 -8.19
N GLN A 106 6.30 -13.87 -8.19
CA GLN A 106 7.33 -14.71 -8.80
C GLN A 106 7.41 -16.07 -8.09
N ALA A 107 7.34 -16.09 -6.75
CA ALA A 107 7.36 -17.34 -5.99
C ALA A 107 6.15 -18.21 -6.35
N PHE A 108 4.98 -17.59 -6.54
CA PHE A 108 3.80 -18.29 -7.02
C PHE A 108 4.02 -18.87 -8.42
N LEU A 109 4.58 -18.11 -9.36
CA LEU A 109 4.84 -18.59 -10.72
C LEU A 109 5.86 -19.72 -10.78
N ASP A 110 6.89 -19.68 -9.93
CA ASP A 110 7.91 -20.73 -9.83
C ASP A 110 7.35 -22.06 -9.27
N MET A 111 6.28 -21.99 -8.46
CA MET A 111 5.76 -23.12 -7.69
C MET A 111 4.38 -23.61 -8.17
N ALA A 112 3.65 -22.81 -8.94
CA ALA A 112 2.31 -23.13 -9.40
C ALA A 112 2.34 -24.26 -10.43
N ASN A 113 1.39 -25.20 -10.28
CA ASN A 113 1.15 -26.22 -11.29
C ASN A 113 0.46 -25.61 -12.53
N ASN A 114 0.51 -26.31 -13.67
CA ASN A 114 -0.12 -25.86 -14.92
C ASN A 114 -1.60 -25.47 -14.75
N ASP A 115 -2.36 -26.16 -13.92
CA ASP A 115 -3.78 -25.86 -13.69
C ASP A 115 -4.00 -24.53 -12.94
N ASP A 116 -3.07 -24.13 -12.07
CA ASP A 116 -3.13 -22.86 -11.35
C ASP A 116 -2.62 -21.71 -12.22
N LEU A 117 -1.62 -21.96 -13.08
CA LEU A 117 -1.16 -21.02 -14.10
C LEU A 117 -2.26 -20.70 -15.13
N MET A 118 -3.11 -21.66 -15.47
CA MET A 118 -4.25 -21.47 -16.38
C MET A 118 -5.34 -20.54 -15.83
N LYS A 119 -5.42 -20.38 -14.50
CA LYS A 119 -6.28 -19.38 -13.85
C LYS A 119 -5.66 -17.97 -13.88
N GLY A 120 -4.42 -17.84 -14.36
CA GLY A 120 -3.67 -16.60 -14.49
C GLY A 120 -3.17 -16.06 -13.14
N TYR A 121 -2.47 -14.91 -13.20
CA TYR A 121 -1.92 -14.23 -12.00
C TYR A 121 -2.99 -13.86 -10.95
N ARG A 122 -4.26 -13.73 -11.37
CA ARG A 122 -5.41 -13.48 -10.49
C ARG A 122 -5.73 -14.67 -9.58
N ALA A 123 -5.23 -15.87 -9.88
CA ALA A 123 -5.39 -17.03 -9.01
C ALA A 123 -4.86 -16.75 -7.60
N MET A 124 -3.70 -16.11 -7.49
CA MET A 124 -3.07 -15.78 -6.21
C MET A 124 -3.91 -14.81 -5.36
N GLU A 125 -4.63 -13.87 -6.00
CA GLU A 125 -5.50 -12.91 -5.31
C GLU A 125 -6.77 -13.58 -4.78
N VAL A 126 -7.28 -14.60 -5.48
CA VAL A 126 -8.52 -15.32 -5.13
C VAL A 126 -8.26 -16.49 -4.15
N MET A 127 -7.01 -16.92 -4.01
CA MET A 127 -6.62 -17.96 -3.06
C MET A 127 -6.82 -17.51 -1.61
N SER A 128 -7.40 -18.42 -0.81
CA SER A 128 -7.47 -18.27 0.65
C SER A 128 -6.10 -17.90 1.22
N GLU A 129 -6.08 -16.95 2.15
CA GLU A 129 -4.88 -16.56 2.89
C GLU A 129 -4.20 -17.76 3.56
N ASP A 130 -4.99 -18.76 3.98
CA ASP A 130 -4.51 -19.98 4.65
C ASP A 130 -4.04 -21.07 3.66
N SER A 131 -4.04 -20.79 2.36
CA SER A 131 -3.52 -21.74 1.37
C SER A 131 -2.04 -22.04 1.66
N PRO A 132 -1.63 -23.32 1.70
CA PRO A 132 -0.22 -23.68 1.90
C PRO A 132 0.70 -23.05 0.86
N LEU A 133 0.28 -23.01 -0.41
CA LEU A 133 1.04 -22.42 -1.50
C LEU A 133 1.22 -20.91 -1.31
N LYS A 134 0.15 -20.19 -0.94
CA LYS A 134 0.20 -18.74 -0.68
C LYS A 134 1.11 -18.44 0.51
N THR A 135 0.98 -19.18 1.60
CA THR A 135 1.86 -19.06 2.78
C THR A 135 3.33 -19.28 2.41
N GLN A 136 3.62 -20.28 1.58
CA GLN A 136 4.99 -20.56 1.13
C GLN A 136 5.55 -19.45 0.24
N CYS A 137 4.73 -18.88 -0.66
CA CYS A 137 5.14 -17.75 -1.51
C CYS A 137 5.47 -16.51 -0.66
N LYS A 138 4.65 -16.20 0.34
CA LYS A 138 4.91 -15.13 1.31
C LYS A 138 6.22 -15.35 2.06
N ALA A 139 6.46 -16.57 2.55
CA ALA A 139 7.69 -16.92 3.26
C ALA A 139 8.93 -16.73 2.37
N ILE A 140 8.88 -17.11 1.09
CA ILE A 140 9.98 -16.89 0.15
C ILE A 140 10.22 -15.39 -0.06
N ALA A 141 9.16 -14.60 -0.26
CA ALA A 141 9.28 -13.15 -0.42
C ALA A 141 9.89 -12.49 0.83
N ASP A 142 9.45 -12.89 2.02
CA ASP A 142 9.95 -12.36 3.30
C ASP A 142 11.41 -12.78 3.58
N MET A 143 11.85 -13.94 3.08
CA MET A 143 13.26 -14.31 3.11
C MET A 143 14.09 -13.43 2.17
N LYS A 144 13.58 -13.17 0.95
CA LYS A 144 14.32 -12.50 -0.13
C LYS A 144 14.37 -10.99 0.00
N PHE A 145 13.38 -10.40 0.65
CA PHE A 145 13.24 -8.95 0.75
C PHE A 145 12.90 -8.52 2.17
N THR A 146 13.71 -7.62 2.70
CA THR A 146 13.44 -6.95 3.96
C THR A 146 13.26 -5.45 3.71
N TYR A 147 12.18 -4.87 4.24
CA TYR A 147 11.98 -3.43 4.21
C TYR A 147 11.94 -2.84 5.62
N VAL A 148 12.80 -1.86 5.86
CA VAL A 148 12.91 -1.16 7.14
C VAL A 148 12.51 0.30 6.93
N VAL A 149 11.53 0.74 7.72
CA VAL A 149 11.16 2.15 7.80
C VAL A 149 11.51 2.65 9.20
N SER A 150 12.39 3.66 9.28
CA SER A 150 12.91 4.13 10.57
C SER A 150 12.52 5.59 10.82
N CYS A 151 11.71 5.84 11.84
CA CYS A 151 11.41 7.18 12.32
C CYS A 151 12.37 7.59 13.45
N GLN A 152 13.08 8.70 13.28
CA GLN A 152 13.96 9.24 14.32
C GLN A 152 13.20 9.60 15.61
N LEU A 153 11.93 10.01 15.50
CA LEU A 153 11.08 10.36 16.64
C LEU A 153 10.14 9.23 17.09
N TYR A 154 10.24 8.01 16.52
CA TYR A 154 9.28 6.92 16.75
C TYR A 154 9.00 6.68 18.24
N GLY A 155 10.06 6.60 19.04
CA GLY A 155 9.94 6.30 20.46
C GLY A 155 9.18 7.37 21.24
N ILE A 156 9.27 8.64 20.82
CA ILE A 156 8.51 9.74 21.41
C ILE A 156 7.06 9.66 20.93
N GLN A 157 6.84 9.58 19.62
CA GLN A 157 5.51 9.51 19.00
C GLN A 157 4.68 8.34 19.55
N LYS A 158 5.30 7.16 19.67
CA LYS A 158 4.67 5.96 20.24
C LYS A 158 4.28 6.14 21.71
N ARG A 159 5.13 6.77 22.54
CA ARG A 159 4.80 7.04 23.95
C ARG A 159 3.72 8.09 24.11
N SER A 160 3.68 9.07 23.21
CA SER A 160 2.65 10.11 23.15
C SER A 160 1.34 9.65 22.51
N ASN A 161 1.26 8.39 22.04
CA ASN A 161 0.12 7.84 21.32
C ASN A 161 -0.27 8.67 20.08
N GLU A 162 0.73 9.19 19.35
CA GLU A 162 0.49 9.96 18.14
C GLU A 162 0.00 9.07 16.98
N PRO A 163 -0.95 9.55 16.14
CA PRO A 163 -1.48 8.77 15.01
C PRO A 163 -0.40 8.27 14.04
N CYS A 164 0.60 9.11 13.77
CA CYS A 164 1.71 8.80 12.86
C CYS A 164 2.52 7.55 13.25
N ALA A 165 2.54 7.17 14.54
CA ALA A 165 3.21 5.95 15.00
C ALA A 165 2.43 4.67 14.65
N HIS A 166 1.11 4.77 14.45
CA HIS A 166 0.22 3.69 14.07
C HIS A 166 0.08 3.57 12.56
N ASP A 167 -0.02 4.71 11.86
CA ASP A 167 -0.17 4.79 10.41
C ASP A 167 0.94 4.06 9.66
N ILE A 168 2.18 4.12 10.18
CA ILE A 168 3.31 3.48 9.52
C ILE A 168 3.21 1.95 9.53
N LEU A 169 2.68 1.35 10.60
CA LEU A 169 2.46 -0.08 10.66
C LEU A 169 1.38 -0.51 9.66
N ARG A 170 0.33 0.32 9.53
CA ARG A 170 -0.78 0.08 8.62
C ARG A 170 -0.36 0.15 7.15
N LEU A 171 0.51 1.09 6.78
CA LEU A 171 1.07 1.15 5.43
C LEU A 171 1.88 -0.09 5.03
N MET A 172 2.53 -0.74 6.00
CA MET A 172 3.36 -1.92 5.75
C MET A 172 2.52 -3.19 5.57
N THR A 173 1.23 -3.14 5.93
CA THR A 173 0.29 -4.26 5.79
C THR A 173 -0.61 -4.17 4.54
N GLU A 174 -0.59 -3.04 3.81
CA GLU A 174 -1.42 -2.78 2.61
C GLU A 174 -0.87 -3.34 1.29
#